data_AF-A0A520GEL5-F1
#
_entry.id   AF-A0A520GEL5-F1
#
_cell.length_a   1.000
_cell.length_b   1.000
_cell.length_c   1.000
_cell.angle_alpha   90.00
_cell.angle_beta   90.00
_cell.angle_gamma   90.00
#
_symmetry.space_group_name_H-M   'P 1'
#
loop_
_entity.id
_entity.type
_entity.pdbx_description
1 polymer ?
#
loop_
_entity_poly.entity_id
_entity_poly.type
_entity_poly.pdbx_seq_one_letter_code
_entity_poly.pdbx_strand_id
1 'polypeptide(L)'
;MKRPQPLPERATACYDLLRVLALCPLPIVCCRPDEIDRILALRSAALLEAVVDSVILQRSGERTIGRAVVTRITAEGRAACTLRDAKGPASSWRRS
;
A
#
# COMPACT_ATOMS: atom_id res chain seq x y z
N MET A 1 -9.34 19.45 6.90
CA MET A 1 -9.10 19.37 5.44
C MET A 1 -7.74 18.72 5.21
N LYS A 2 -7.67 17.46 4.74
CA LYS A 2 -6.39 16.82 4.39
C LYS A 2 -5.99 17.27 2.99
N ARG A 3 -4.88 18.00 2.85
CA ARG A 3 -4.31 18.32 1.53
C ARG A 3 -4.03 17.02 0.79
N PRO A 4 -4.37 16.91 -0.51
CA PRO A 4 -3.94 15.77 -1.30
C PRO A 4 -2.41 15.77 -1.33
N GLN A 5 -1.80 14.76 -0.71
CA GLN A 5 -0.35 14.58 -0.78
C GLN A 5 0.08 14.43 -2.25
N PRO A 6 1.23 15.01 -2.63
CA PRO A 6 1.75 14.90 -3.98
C PRO A 6 1.91 13.43 -4.39
N LEU A 7 1.62 13.11 -5.66
CA LEU A 7 1.65 11.73 -6.20
C LEU A 7 2.90 10.90 -5.80
N PRO A 8 4.13 11.47 -5.79
CA PRO A 8 5.33 10.75 -5.35
C PRO A 8 5.28 10.27 -3.90
N GLU A 9 4.67 11.04 -2.99
CA GLU A 9 4.53 10.67 -1.57
C GLU A 9 3.53 9.53 -1.39
N ARG A 10 2.42 9.57 -2.15
CA ARG A 10 1.40 8.51 -2.12
C ARG A 10 1.95 7.19 -2.63
N ALA A 11 2.69 7.21 -3.73
CA ALA A 11 3.36 6.03 -4.24
C ALA A 11 4.34 5.48 -3.20
N THR A 12 5.15 6.35 -2.59
CA THR A 12 6.10 5.97 -1.55
C THR A 12 5.45 5.25 -0.38
N ALA A 13 4.38 5.81 0.17
CA ALA A 13 3.64 5.18 1.28
C ALA A 13 3.05 3.80 0.91
N CYS A 14 2.66 3.57 -0.35
CA CYS A 14 2.19 2.26 -0.79
C CYS A 14 3.31 1.22 -0.81
N TYR A 15 4.48 1.58 -1.33
CA TYR A 15 5.63 0.66 -1.36
C TYR A 15 6.20 0.40 0.04
N ASP A 16 6.18 1.39 0.92
CA ASP A 16 6.58 1.20 2.32
C ASP A 16 5.65 0.20 3.03
N LEU A 17 4.34 0.32 2.82
CA LEU A 17 3.38 -0.67 3.30
C LEU A 17 3.64 -2.07 2.71
N LEU A 18 3.89 -2.16 1.40
CA LEU A 18 4.20 -3.44 0.74
C LEU A 18 5.43 -4.12 1.36
N ARG A 19 6.48 -3.36 1.68
CA ARG A 19 7.68 -3.87 2.34
C ARG A 19 7.38 -4.43 3.73
N VAL A 20 6.61 -3.70 4.53
CA VAL A 20 6.21 -4.17 5.87
C VAL A 20 5.42 -5.47 5.75
N LEU A 21 4.44 -5.52 4.84
CA LEU A 21 3.62 -6.73 4.62
C LEU A 21 4.45 -7.93 4.14
N ALA A 22 5.49 -7.70 3.33
CA ALA A 22 6.37 -8.77 2.84
C ALA A 22 7.24 -9.41 3.94
N LEU A 23 7.43 -8.74 5.08
CA LEU A 23 8.21 -9.23 6.22
C LEU A 23 7.34 -9.90 7.29
N CYS A 24 6.02 -9.76 7.20
CA CYS A 24 5.09 -10.26 8.18
C CYS A 24 4.52 -11.64 7.78
N PRO A 25 4.20 -12.51 8.75
CA PRO A 25 3.49 -13.74 8.47
C PRO A 25 2.07 -13.41 7.97
N LEU A 26 1.63 -14.11 6.93
CA LEU A 26 0.29 -13.97 6.34
C LEU A 26 -0.65 -15.05 6.89
N PRO A 27 -1.96 -14.77 7.02
CA PRO A 27 -2.66 -13.55 6.59
C PRO A 27 -2.53 -12.37 7.55
N ILE A 28 -2.65 -11.15 7.02
CA ILE A 28 -2.62 -9.89 7.81
C ILE A 28 -3.95 -9.16 7.66
N VAL A 29 -4.49 -8.69 8.78
CA VAL A 29 -5.74 -7.93 8.83
C VAL A 29 -5.44 -6.44 9.00
N CYS A 30 -5.98 -5.62 8.10
CA CYS A 30 -5.88 -4.17 8.13
C CYS A 30 -7.28 -3.56 8.22
N CYS A 31 -7.51 -2.70 9.21
CA CYS A 31 -8.82 -2.07 9.46
C CYS A 31 -8.79 -0.55 9.32
N ARG A 32 -7.60 0.05 9.13
CA ARG A 32 -7.49 1.49 9.00
C ARG A 32 -7.84 1.92 7.58
N PRO A 33 -8.68 2.96 7.39
CA PRO A 33 -9.05 3.43 6.05
C PRO A 33 -7.85 3.77 5.17
N ASP A 34 -6.80 4.39 5.74
CA ASP A 34 -5.59 4.76 4.98
C ASP A 34 -4.75 3.54 4.55
N GLU A 35 -4.77 2.46 5.32
CA GLU A 35 -4.12 1.20 4.94
C GLU A 35 -4.95 0.46 3.90
N ILE A 36 -6.27 0.43 4.06
CA ILE A 36 -7.20 -0.21 3.12
C ILE A 36 -7.08 0.44 1.73
N ASP A 37 -7.04 1.77 1.65
CA ASP A 37 -6.84 2.48 0.38
C ASP A 37 -5.52 2.08 -0.30
N ARG A 38 -4.43 1.95 0.46
CA ARG A 38 -3.13 1.50 -0.05
C ARG A 38 -3.16 0.03 -0.47
N ILE A 39 -3.82 -0.84 0.28
CA ILE A 39 -4.00 -2.26 -0.06
C ILE A 39 -4.79 -2.39 -1.36
N LEU A 40 -5.85 -1.60 -1.54
CA LEU A 40 -6.60 -1.56 -2.79
C LEU A 40 -5.73 -1.11 -3.96
N ALA A 41 -4.91 -0.08 -3.78
CA ALA A 41 -3.97 0.38 -4.80
C ALA A 41 -2.96 -0.72 -5.18
N LEU A 42 -2.33 -1.35 -4.19
CA LEU A 42 -1.36 -2.44 -4.39
C LEU A 42 -2.00 -3.67 -5.04
N ARG A 43 -3.24 -4.02 -4.66
CA ARG A 43 -4.03 -5.09 -5.27
C ARG A 43 -4.36 -4.78 -6.73
N SER A 44 -4.74 -3.54 -7.03
CA SER A 44 -5.02 -3.10 -8.40
C SER A 44 -3.77 -3.14 -9.29
N ALA A 45 -2.59 -2.97 -8.69
CA ALA A 45 -1.29 -3.10 -9.33
C ALA A 45 -0.75 -4.55 -9.38
N ALA A 46 -1.55 -5.55 -8.96
CA ALA A 46 -1.17 -6.97 -8.91
C ALA A 46 0.08 -7.28 -8.06
N LEU A 47 0.40 -6.44 -7.07
CA LEU A 47 1.54 -6.63 -6.17
C LEU A 47 1.21 -7.51 -4.95
N LEU A 48 -0.08 -7.65 -4.63
CA LEU A 48 -0.57 -8.52 -3.56
C LEU A 48 -1.97 -9.05 -3.88
N GLU A 49 -2.36 -10.08 -3.15
CA GLU A 49 -3.75 -10.54 -3.06
C GLU A 49 -4.31 -10.17 -1.69
N ALA A 50 -5.52 -9.62 -1.72
CA ALA A 50 -6.28 -9.32 -0.53
C ALA A 50 -7.77 -9.57 -0.76
N VAL A 51 -8.44 -10.00 0.30
CA VAL A 51 -9.90 -10.06 0.42
C VAL A 51 -10.34 -8.81 1.17
N VAL A 52 -11.34 -8.10 0.67
CA VAL A 52 -11.89 -6.92 1.33
C VAL A 52 -13.34 -7.17 1.69
N ASP A 53 -13.76 -6.63 2.83
CA ASP A 53 -15.17 -6.65 3.20
C ASP A 53 -16.00 -5.82 2.18
N SER A 54 -17.31 -6.07 2.15
CA SER A 54 -18.22 -5.31 1.28
C SER A 54 -18.19 -3.82 1.59
N VAL A 55 -18.26 -2.99 0.54
CA VAL A 55 -18.36 -1.53 0.69
C VAL A 55 -19.68 -1.17 1.36
N ILE A 56 -19.60 -0.46 2.48
CA ILE A 56 -20.76 0.06 3.21
C ILE A 56 -20.95 1.53 2.83
N LEU A 57 -22.15 1.88 2.37
CA LEU A 57 -22.58 3.27 2.18
C LEU A 57 -23.08 3.82 3.51
N GLN A 58 -22.36 4.78 4.07
CA GLN A 58 -22.78 5.48 5.27
C GLN A 58 -23.94 6.44 4.97
N ARG A 59 -24.71 6.81 6.01
CA ARG A 59 -25.80 7.80 5.88
C ARG A 59 -25.32 9.18 5.42
N SER A 60 -24.02 9.47 5.59
CA SER A 60 -23.35 10.66 5.06
C SER A 60 -23.13 10.64 3.54
N GLY A 61 -23.38 9.50 2.88
CA GLY A 61 -23.02 9.26 1.48
C GLY A 61 -21.58 8.76 1.28
N GLU A 62 -20.80 8.64 2.35
CA GLU A 62 -19.43 8.14 2.29
C GLU A 62 -19.38 6.61 2.11
N ARG A 63 -18.49 6.13 1.24
CA ARG A 63 -18.27 4.71 0.99
C ARG A 63 -17.07 4.25 1.79
N THR A 64 -17.27 3.26 2.65
CA THR A 64 -16.22 2.77 3.55
C THR A 64 -16.09 1.26 3.46
N ILE A 65 -14.87 0.77 3.60
CA ILE A 65 -14.57 -0.66 3.75
C ILE A 65 -14.06 -0.86 5.17
N GLY A 66 -14.66 -1.79 5.91
CA GLY A 66 -14.33 -2.01 7.31
C GLY A 66 -13.02 -2.77 7.53
N ARG A 67 -12.62 -3.61 6.57
CA ARG A 67 -11.47 -4.51 6.69
C ARG A 67 -10.92 -4.95 5.35
N ALA A 68 -9.61 -5.09 5.28
CA ALA A 68 -8.88 -5.81 4.24
C ALA A 68 -8.01 -6.90 4.88
N VAL A 69 -7.98 -8.08 4.27
CA VAL A 69 -7.16 -9.22 4.68
C VAL A 69 -6.19 -9.54 3.56
N VAL A 70 -4.90 -9.27 3.77
CA VAL A 70 -3.83 -9.59 2.84
C VAL A 70 -3.49 -11.07 3.01
N THR A 71 -3.62 -11.84 1.93
CA THR A 71 -3.43 -13.29 1.94
C THR A 71 -2.12 -13.71 1.27
N ARG A 72 -1.62 -12.92 0.31
CA ARG A 72 -0.42 -13.24 -0.45
C ARG A 72 0.29 -11.99 -0.95
N ILE A 73 1.62 -11.98 -0.92
CA ILE A 73 2.43 -11.06 -1.73
C ILE A 73 2.82 -11.77 -3.03
N THR A 74 2.62 -11.12 -4.18
CA THR A 74 2.91 -11.72 -5.48
C THR A 74 4.41 -11.76 -5.76
N ALA A 75 4.82 -12.44 -6.84
CA ALA A 75 6.22 -12.45 -7.24
C ALA A 75 6.65 -11.04 -7.68
N GLU A 76 5.76 -10.34 -8.37
CA GLU A 76 5.88 -8.95 -8.80
C GLU A 76 5.98 -8.01 -7.60
N GLY A 77 5.15 -8.23 -6.56
CA GLY A 77 5.23 -7.51 -5.29
C GLY A 77 6.58 -7.67 -4.60
N ARG A 78 7.11 -8.90 -4.55
CA ARG A 78 8.44 -9.15 -3.98
C ARG A 78 9.55 -8.51 -4.81
N ALA A 79 9.47 -8.58 -6.14
CA ALA A 79 10.43 -7.92 -7.03
C ALA A 79 10.37 -6.38 -6.90
N ALA A 80 9.18 -5.81 -6.69
CA ALA A 80 9.01 -4.39 -6.44
C ALA A 80 9.70 -3.93 -5.14
N CYS A 81 9.73 -4.77 -4.11
CA CYS A 81 10.50 -4.50 -2.89
C CYS A 81 12.01 -4.43 -3.19
N THR A 82 12.56 -5.38 -3.96
CA THR A 82 14.00 -5.45 -4.24
C THR A 82 14.48 -4.37 -5.20
N LEU A 83 13.70 -4.03 -6.24
CA LEU A 83 14.05 -2.99 -7.21
C LEU A 83 14.15 -1.61 -6.56
N ARG A 84 13.33 -1.35 -5.53
CA ARG A 84 13.34 -0.07 -4.80
C ARG A 84 14.50 0.02 -3.80
N ASP A 85 14.92 -1.09 -3.22
CA ASP A 85 16.13 -1.15 -2.40
C ASP A 85 17.40 -0.96 -3.23
N ALA A 86 17.44 -1.49 -4.47
CA ALA A 86 18.53 -1.25 -5.42
C ALA A 86 18.58 0.22 -5.89
N LYS A 87 17.43 0.89 -5.93
CA LYS A 87 17.28 2.31 -6.25
C LYS A 87 17.27 3.15 -4.98
N GLY A 88 18.23 2.88 -4.09
CA GLY A 88 18.49 3.64 -2.85
C GLY A 88 18.36 5.15 -3.07
N PRO A 89 18.01 5.92 -2.01
CA PRO A 89 17.60 7.31 -2.15
C PRO A 89 18.59 8.01 -3.06
N ALA A 90 18.10 8.55 -4.17
CA ALA A 90 18.93 9.28 -5.12
C ALA A 90 19.62 10.41 -4.35
N SER A 91 20.85 10.12 -3.90
CA SER A 91 21.73 11.05 -3.24
C SER A 91 22.13 12.07 -4.29
N SER A 92 21.27 13.07 -4.48
CA SER A 92 21.77 14.44 -4.44
C SER A 92 22.45 14.56 -3.05
N TRP A 93 23.74 14.82 -2.95
CA TRP A 93 24.37 16.05 -3.35
C TRP A 93 25.82 15.83 -3.79
N ARG A 94 26.16 16.44 -4.93
CA ARG A 94 27.51 16.68 -5.43
C ARG A 94 27.96 18.07 -4.93
N ARG A 95 29.18 18.19 -4.37
CA ARG A 95 30.23 19.17 -4.77
C ARG A 95 31.40 19.19 -3.78
N SER A 96 32.58 18.86 -4.29
CA SER A 96 33.85 19.52 -3.94
C SER A 96 33.96 20.83 -4.71
#